data_AF-C7N5U0-F1
#
_entry.id   AF-C7N5U0-F1
#
_cell.length_a   1.000
_cell.length_b   1.000
_cell.length_c   1.000
_cell.angle_alpha   90.00
_cell.angle_beta   90.00
_cell.angle_gamma   90.00
#
_symmetry.space_group_name_H-M   'P 1'
#
loop_
_entity.id
_entity.type
_entity.pdbx_description
1 polymer ?
#
loop_
_entity_poly.entity_id
_entity_poly.type
_entity_poly.pdbx_seq_one_letter_code
_entity_poly.pdbx_strand_id
1 'polypeptide(L)'
;MKPEEKKKNNEKDVLETALKLARKRGGESRRNIDRIMGTITCSESPDFIIECDKPFKGKHVTVAMEHFRVDHFSETNVKSGHQDSLAKIEQNRANKIQQSWKPESLEEDIPDDILQSVGYSLAKCIEARHKATYESYIKSFSNGLAKHASKLSNYDKNPHLTSSDSKPVKHSLLVELHSDFSDCLAHIGPNCRRPIPGELLIFDDMVDELNLLAGKVDYVLLVSYPALMGDAVDAVAIRPNCLKKGLARTKQRIIKYIGENETRSTYGREQVSSTVSVSGDSIKFLFECTNEGISIAEHITAVINMLPLAIKASKNGQSFVTTIAIQLFLDLFEGLLPDKRAITPHDIGWACSYLGKEEVDRRIKQFEKKWLQNRNQKQ
;
A
#
# COMPACT_ATOMS: atom_id res chain seq x y z
N MET A 1 -13.63 -17.18 -23.73
CA MET A 1 -12.69 -17.73 -22.73
C MET A 1 -13.46 -18.00 -21.45
N LYS A 2 -13.29 -19.17 -20.81
CA LYS A 2 -14.03 -19.48 -19.58
C LYS A 2 -13.56 -18.58 -18.41
N PRO A 3 -14.42 -18.25 -17.42
CA PRO A 3 -14.03 -17.39 -16.29
C PRO A 3 -12.79 -17.87 -15.52
N GLU A 4 -12.63 -19.19 -15.37
CA GLU A 4 -11.48 -19.81 -14.68
C GLU A 4 -10.16 -19.66 -15.45
N GLU A 5 -10.18 -19.83 -16.77
CA GLU A 5 -9.02 -19.60 -17.64
C GLU A 5 -8.58 -18.14 -17.62
N LYS A 6 -9.56 -17.21 -17.57
CA LYS A 6 -9.27 -15.77 -17.42
C LYS A 6 -8.58 -15.46 -16.09
N LYS A 7 -9.03 -16.08 -15.00
CA LYS A 7 -8.43 -15.91 -13.68
C LYS A 7 -6.98 -16.42 -13.65
N LYS A 8 -6.74 -17.65 -14.15
CA LYS A 8 -5.41 -18.26 -14.19
C LYS A 8 -4.43 -17.49 -15.06
N ASN A 9 -4.90 -16.96 -16.21
CA ASN A 9 -4.06 -16.10 -17.06
C ASN A 9 -3.70 -14.79 -16.35
N ASN A 10 -4.67 -14.13 -15.71
CA ASN A 10 -4.39 -12.91 -14.95
C ASN A 10 -3.36 -13.16 -13.82
N GLU A 11 -3.51 -14.25 -13.07
CA GLU A 11 -2.57 -14.61 -11.99
C GLU A 11 -1.16 -14.87 -12.53
N LYS A 12 -1.05 -15.54 -13.68
CA LYS A 12 0.23 -15.73 -14.37
C LYS A 12 0.85 -14.40 -14.82
N ASP A 13 0.04 -13.48 -15.37
CA ASP A 13 0.50 -12.16 -15.80
C ASP A 13 1.03 -11.33 -14.62
N VAL A 14 0.39 -11.42 -13.44
CA VAL A 14 0.88 -10.81 -12.19
C VAL A 14 2.26 -11.37 -11.83
N LEU A 15 2.43 -12.69 -11.83
CA LEU A 15 3.72 -13.32 -11.53
C LEU A 15 4.81 -12.89 -12.51
N GLU A 16 4.55 -12.98 -13.82
CA GLU A 16 5.52 -12.61 -14.86
C GLU A 16 5.93 -11.13 -14.76
N THR A 17 4.96 -10.25 -14.50
CA THR A 17 5.20 -8.82 -14.27
C THR A 17 6.05 -8.59 -13.03
N ALA A 18 5.73 -9.26 -11.92
CA ALA A 18 6.47 -9.16 -10.67
C ALA A 18 7.93 -9.65 -10.83
N LEU A 19 8.14 -10.78 -11.51
CA LEU A 19 9.48 -11.31 -11.82
C LEU A 19 10.28 -10.30 -12.66
N LYS A 20 9.68 -9.70 -13.69
CA LYS A 20 10.31 -8.71 -14.56
C LYS A 20 10.71 -7.44 -13.79
N LEU A 21 9.81 -6.88 -13.00
CA LEU A 21 10.07 -5.68 -12.20
C LEU A 21 11.14 -5.93 -11.13
N ALA A 22 11.01 -7.03 -10.38
CA ALA A 22 11.97 -7.40 -9.33
C ALA A 22 13.37 -7.69 -9.89
N ARG A 23 13.46 -8.24 -11.10
CA ARG A 23 14.73 -8.42 -11.80
C ARG A 23 15.34 -7.10 -12.25
N LYS A 24 14.52 -6.18 -12.79
CA LYS A 24 14.94 -4.84 -13.24
C LYS A 24 15.47 -3.99 -12.08
N ARG A 25 14.91 -4.14 -10.87
CA ARG A 25 15.40 -3.45 -9.64
C ARG A 25 16.89 -3.67 -9.36
N GLY A 26 17.45 -4.80 -9.77
CA GLY A 26 18.87 -5.11 -9.58
C GLY A 26 19.21 -5.58 -8.16
N GLY A 27 20.50 -5.48 -7.80
CA GLY A 27 20.98 -5.84 -6.46
C GLY A 27 20.68 -7.29 -6.06
N GLU A 28 20.31 -7.49 -4.78
CA GLU A 28 19.94 -8.83 -4.28
C GLU A 28 18.59 -9.31 -4.84
N SER A 29 17.68 -8.39 -5.22
CA SER A 29 16.40 -8.73 -5.83
C SER A 29 16.60 -9.48 -7.15
N ARG A 30 17.44 -8.94 -8.05
CA ARG A 30 17.81 -9.64 -9.30
C ARG A 30 18.41 -11.02 -9.03
N ARG A 31 19.31 -11.14 -8.06
CA ARG A 31 19.94 -12.43 -7.72
C ARG A 31 18.93 -13.43 -7.18
N ASN A 32 17.93 -12.98 -6.41
CA ASN A 32 16.85 -13.84 -5.94
C ASN A 32 15.98 -14.30 -7.11
N ILE A 33 15.59 -13.40 -8.02
CA ILE A 33 14.88 -13.77 -9.24
C ILE A 33 15.68 -14.77 -10.07
N ASP A 34 16.96 -14.51 -10.34
CA ASP A 34 17.84 -15.40 -11.10
C ASP A 34 17.94 -16.82 -10.50
N ARG A 35 17.60 -17.02 -9.22
CA ARG A 35 17.57 -18.33 -8.54
C ARG A 35 16.22 -19.05 -8.64
N ILE A 36 15.13 -18.33 -8.89
CA ILE A 36 13.76 -18.87 -8.90
C ILE A 36 13.09 -18.80 -10.28
N MET A 37 13.81 -18.33 -11.30
CA MET A 37 13.33 -18.31 -12.68
C MET A 37 13.34 -19.71 -13.30
N GLY A 38 12.32 -20.00 -14.09
CA GLY A 38 12.26 -21.15 -14.97
C GLY A 38 10.86 -21.38 -15.52
N THR A 39 10.50 -22.64 -15.75
CA THR A 39 9.20 -22.98 -16.35
C THR A 39 8.07 -22.88 -15.32
N ILE A 40 7.07 -22.04 -15.58
CA ILE A 40 5.94 -21.76 -14.69
C ILE A 40 4.73 -22.61 -15.07
N THR A 41 4.19 -23.32 -14.09
CA THR A 41 2.93 -24.07 -14.18
C THR A 41 1.93 -23.56 -13.15
N CYS A 42 0.73 -23.17 -13.58
CA CYS A 42 -0.37 -22.80 -12.68
C CYS A 42 -1.04 -24.06 -12.12
N SER A 43 -1.34 -24.06 -10.82
CA SER A 43 -1.98 -25.17 -10.10
C SER A 43 -3.01 -24.62 -9.11
N GLU A 44 -3.88 -25.47 -8.58
CA GLU A 44 -4.86 -25.06 -7.55
C GLU A 44 -4.21 -24.90 -6.17
N SER A 45 -3.13 -25.63 -5.90
CA SER A 45 -2.38 -25.59 -4.64
C SER A 45 -1.03 -26.32 -4.80
N PRO A 46 0.12 -25.62 -4.76
CA PRO A 46 0.29 -24.16 -4.74
C PRO A 46 -0.30 -23.47 -5.98
N ASP A 47 -0.50 -22.15 -5.92
CA ASP A 47 -0.96 -21.36 -7.09
C ASP A 47 0.00 -21.48 -8.28
N PHE A 48 1.32 -21.53 -7.99
CA PHE A 48 2.34 -21.75 -9.02
C PHE A 48 3.39 -22.77 -8.60
N ILE A 49 3.87 -23.52 -9.59
CA ILE A 49 5.04 -24.39 -9.52
C ILE A 49 6.05 -23.87 -10.54
N ILE A 50 7.27 -23.58 -10.10
CA ILE A 50 8.36 -23.13 -10.98
C ILE A 50 9.50 -24.15 -10.98
N GLU A 51 9.72 -24.77 -12.12
CA GLU A 51 10.87 -25.63 -12.36
C GLU A 51 12.08 -24.76 -12.72
N CYS A 52 13.01 -24.57 -11.76
CA CYS A 52 14.09 -23.60 -11.91
C CYS A 52 15.11 -24.05 -12.96
N ASP A 53 15.47 -23.14 -13.87
CA ASP A 53 16.43 -23.42 -14.95
C ASP A 53 17.84 -23.70 -14.40
N LYS A 54 18.21 -22.98 -13.35
CA LYS A 54 19.54 -23.05 -12.75
C LYS A 54 19.56 -24.01 -11.56
N PRO A 55 20.47 -24.98 -11.52
CA PRO A 55 20.61 -25.84 -10.36
C PRO A 55 21.13 -25.04 -9.16
N PHE A 56 20.56 -25.31 -7.98
CA PHE A 56 21.08 -24.81 -6.71
C PHE A 56 22.00 -25.86 -6.10
N LYS A 57 23.28 -25.51 -5.91
CA LYS A 57 24.30 -26.46 -5.41
C LYS A 57 24.33 -27.79 -6.18
N GLY A 58 24.19 -27.72 -7.52
CA GLY A 58 24.23 -28.89 -8.40
C GLY A 58 22.94 -29.71 -8.48
N LYS A 59 21.84 -29.30 -7.83
CA LYS A 59 20.54 -29.96 -7.92
C LYS A 59 19.50 -29.06 -8.58
N HIS A 60 18.66 -29.62 -9.44
CA HIS A 60 17.46 -28.93 -9.91
C HIS A 60 16.53 -28.65 -8.74
N VAL A 61 15.88 -27.49 -8.73
CA VAL A 61 15.02 -27.00 -7.65
C VAL A 61 13.65 -26.72 -8.22
N THR A 62 12.62 -27.08 -7.46
CA THR A 62 11.24 -26.68 -7.74
C THR A 62 10.82 -25.65 -6.72
N VAL A 63 10.17 -24.57 -7.15
CA VAL A 63 9.60 -23.54 -6.26
C VAL A 63 8.08 -23.71 -6.23
N ALA A 64 7.53 -23.94 -5.05
CA ALA A 64 6.09 -23.91 -4.78
C ALA A 64 5.72 -22.51 -4.26
N MET A 65 4.81 -21.81 -4.94
CA MET A 65 4.48 -20.42 -4.65
C MET A 65 2.99 -20.22 -4.39
N GLU A 66 2.65 -19.69 -3.22
CA GLU A 66 1.31 -19.18 -2.92
C GLU A 66 1.18 -17.72 -3.32
N HIS A 67 0.00 -17.34 -3.79
CA HIS A 67 -0.36 -16.01 -4.21
C HIS A 67 -1.46 -15.44 -3.33
N PHE A 68 -1.28 -14.19 -2.87
CA PHE A 68 -2.36 -13.44 -2.24
C PHE A 68 -2.19 -11.94 -2.38
N ARG A 69 -3.29 -11.24 -2.12
CA ARG A 69 -3.42 -9.79 -2.21
C ARG A 69 -3.57 -9.18 -0.82
N VAL A 70 -2.97 -8.01 -0.65
CA VAL A 70 -3.04 -7.15 0.52
C VAL A 70 -3.53 -5.78 0.08
N ASP A 71 -4.64 -5.35 0.66
CA ASP A 71 -5.29 -4.09 0.34
C ASP A 71 -5.14 -3.08 1.47
N HIS A 72 -4.72 -1.84 1.13
CA HIS A 72 -4.77 -0.69 2.04
C HIS A 72 -6.19 -0.19 2.22
N PHE A 73 -6.97 -0.16 1.13
CA PHE A 73 -8.39 0.21 1.15
C PHE A 73 -9.20 -1.04 1.51
N SER A 74 -9.13 -1.41 2.78
CA SER A 74 -9.87 -2.53 3.35
C SER A 74 -10.66 -2.12 4.57
N GLU A 75 -11.70 -2.87 4.87
CA GLU A 75 -12.43 -2.75 6.13
C GLU A 75 -12.46 -4.09 6.87
N THR A 76 -12.44 -4.03 8.19
CA THR A 76 -12.61 -5.23 9.00
C THR A 76 -14.08 -5.64 8.96
N ASN A 77 -14.34 -6.82 8.45
CA ASN A 77 -15.65 -7.44 8.55
C ASN A 77 -15.92 -7.79 10.02
N VAL A 78 -16.89 -7.08 10.63
CA VAL A 78 -17.19 -7.22 12.06
C VAL A 78 -17.67 -8.64 12.44
N LYS A 79 -18.22 -9.40 11.48
CA LYS A 79 -18.72 -10.76 11.74
C LYS A 79 -17.63 -11.82 11.64
N SER A 80 -16.74 -11.72 10.66
CA SER A 80 -15.71 -12.74 10.38
C SER A 80 -14.32 -12.36 10.88
N GLY A 81 -14.08 -11.09 11.23
CA GLY A 81 -12.76 -10.55 11.57
C GLY A 81 -11.80 -10.45 10.37
N HIS A 82 -12.23 -10.81 9.16
CA HIS A 82 -11.44 -10.72 7.94
C HIS A 82 -11.40 -9.29 7.38
N GLN A 83 -10.37 -8.99 6.58
CA GLN A 83 -10.29 -7.73 5.84
C GLN A 83 -10.99 -7.89 4.48
N ASP A 84 -12.06 -7.13 4.27
CA ASP A 84 -12.76 -7.06 2.98
C ASP A 84 -12.15 -5.94 2.12
N SER A 85 -11.81 -6.27 0.87
CA SER A 85 -11.18 -5.33 -0.07
C SER A 85 -12.22 -4.36 -0.65
N LEU A 86 -12.20 -3.10 -0.20
CA LEU A 86 -13.07 -2.06 -0.74
C LEU A 86 -12.72 -1.77 -2.21
N ALA A 87 -11.43 -1.75 -2.54
CA ALA A 87 -10.98 -1.58 -3.92
C ALA A 87 -11.57 -2.63 -4.87
N LYS A 88 -11.66 -3.90 -4.45
CA LYS A 88 -12.24 -4.96 -5.28
C LYS A 88 -13.74 -4.80 -5.46
N ILE A 89 -14.45 -4.39 -4.42
CA ILE A 89 -15.89 -4.08 -4.48
C ILE A 89 -16.14 -2.96 -5.49
N GLU A 90 -15.34 -1.89 -5.44
CA GLU A 90 -15.45 -0.77 -6.36
C GLU A 90 -15.07 -1.13 -7.80
N GLN A 91 -14.02 -1.92 -8.00
CA GLN A 91 -13.67 -2.45 -9.33
C GLN A 91 -14.81 -3.27 -9.93
N ASN A 92 -15.44 -4.14 -9.12
CA ASN A 92 -16.59 -4.92 -9.57
C ASN A 92 -17.79 -4.03 -9.90
N ARG A 93 -17.98 -2.92 -9.19
CA ARG A 93 -19.03 -1.93 -9.48
C ARG A 93 -18.76 -1.20 -10.79
N ALA A 94 -17.54 -0.70 -11.00
CA ALA A 94 -17.13 -0.06 -12.25
C ALA A 94 -17.33 -0.99 -13.46
N ASN A 95 -16.93 -2.26 -13.34
CA ASN A 95 -17.15 -3.26 -14.39
C ASN A 95 -18.63 -3.47 -14.71
N LYS A 96 -19.52 -3.45 -13.70
CA LYS A 96 -20.96 -3.56 -13.92
C LYS A 96 -21.52 -2.34 -14.66
N ILE A 97 -21.09 -1.13 -14.28
CA ILE A 97 -21.47 0.11 -14.96
C ILE A 97 -21.03 0.07 -16.44
N GLN A 98 -19.79 -0.37 -16.68
CA GLN A 98 -19.27 -0.51 -18.04
C GLN A 98 -20.04 -1.56 -18.85
N GLN A 99 -20.46 -2.67 -18.25
CA GLN A 99 -21.25 -3.70 -18.93
C GLN A 99 -22.68 -3.26 -19.22
N SER A 100 -23.26 -2.42 -18.38
CA SER A 100 -24.60 -1.84 -18.62
C SER A 100 -24.57 -0.76 -19.69
N TRP A 101 -23.44 -0.08 -19.88
CA TRP A 101 -23.27 0.92 -20.93
C TRP A 101 -22.84 0.28 -22.25
N LYS A 102 -23.69 0.35 -23.28
CA LYS A 102 -23.38 -0.06 -24.65
C LYS A 102 -23.24 1.20 -25.53
N PRO A 103 -22.02 1.65 -25.85
CA PRO A 103 -21.80 2.89 -26.60
C PRO A 103 -22.35 2.82 -28.03
N GLU A 104 -22.40 1.62 -28.61
CA GLU A 104 -22.79 1.36 -30.00
C GLU A 104 -24.27 1.62 -30.30
N SER A 105 -25.09 1.90 -29.27
CA SER A 105 -26.54 2.12 -29.39
C SER A 105 -26.99 3.56 -29.12
N LEU A 106 -26.08 4.53 -28.97
CA LEU A 106 -26.43 5.90 -28.58
C LEU A 106 -25.88 6.94 -29.57
N GLU A 107 -26.79 7.58 -30.30
CA GLU A 107 -26.57 8.88 -30.97
C GLU A 107 -26.85 10.07 -30.01
N GLU A 108 -27.21 9.80 -28.75
CA GLU A 108 -27.63 10.78 -27.74
C GLU A 108 -26.76 10.77 -26.46
N ASP A 109 -26.95 11.82 -25.65
CA ASP A 109 -26.30 12.13 -24.37
C ASP A 109 -26.16 10.92 -23.42
N ILE A 110 -25.17 10.98 -22.51
CA ILE A 110 -24.94 9.93 -21.52
C ILE A 110 -26.14 9.83 -20.56
N PRO A 111 -26.74 8.64 -20.36
CA PRO A 111 -27.88 8.48 -19.47
C PRO A 111 -27.59 8.94 -18.03
N ASP A 112 -28.54 9.66 -17.43
CA ASP A 112 -28.42 10.19 -16.07
C ASP A 112 -28.13 9.09 -15.03
N ASP A 113 -28.73 7.90 -15.16
CA ASP A 113 -28.51 6.79 -14.24
C ASP A 113 -27.08 6.23 -14.30
N ILE A 114 -26.45 6.25 -15.48
CA ILE A 114 -25.03 5.93 -15.66
C ILE A 114 -24.16 6.99 -14.98
N LEU A 115 -24.46 8.28 -15.20
CA LEU A 115 -23.74 9.38 -14.56
C LEU A 115 -23.84 9.31 -13.03
N GLN A 116 -25.04 9.10 -12.48
CA GLN A 116 -25.24 8.92 -11.05
C GLN A 116 -24.51 7.67 -10.52
N SER A 117 -24.51 6.56 -11.26
CA SER A 117 -23.80 5.35 -10.87
C SER A 117 -22.28 5.55 -10.85
N VAL A 118 -21.73 6.31 -11.80
CA VAL A 118 -20.32 6.72 -11.80
C VAL A 118 -20.03 7.62 -10.59
N GLY A 119 -20.85 8.64 -10.37
CA GLY A 119 -20.71 9.55 -9.22
C GLY A 119 -20.72 8.81 -7.90
N TYR A 120 -21.67 7.88 -7.72
CA TYR A 120 -21.76 7.04 -6.54
C TYR A 120 -20.53 6.14 -6.36
N SER A 121 -20.03 5.51 -7.44
CA SER A 121 -18.83 4.67 -7.36
C SER A 121 -17.58 5.48 -6.98
N LEU A 122 -17.44 6.70 -7.50
CA LEU A 122 -16.36 7.62 -7.12
C LEU A 122 -16.47 8.04 -5.65
N ALA A 123 -17.68 8.37 -5.18
CA ALA A 123 -17.92 8.70 -3.78
C ALA A 123 -17.50 7.54 -2.85
N LYS A 124 -17.80 6.30 -3.21
CA LYS A 124 -17.37 5.11 -2.44
C LYS A 124 -15.86 4.87 -2.49
N CYS A 125 -15.18 5.20 -3.60
CA CYS A 125 -13.72 5.21 -3.63
C CYS A 125 -13.12 6.26 -2.68
N ILE A 126 -13.72 7.46 -2.59
CA ILE A 126 -13.31 8.51 -1.65
C ILE A 126 -13.53 8.05 -0.20
N GLU A 127 -14.70 7.49 0.12
CA GLU A 127 -14.97 6.89 1.45
C GLU A 127 -13.94 5.82 1.82
N ALA A 128 -13.61 4.92 0.88
CA ALA A 128 -12.65 3.85 1.12
C ALA A 128 -11.24 4.41 1.42
N ARG A 129 -10.82 5.45 0.67
CA ARG A 129 -9.57 6.16 0.91
C ARG A 129 -9.52 6.80 2.30
N HIS A 130 -10.60 7.44 2.72
CA HIS A 130 -10.64 8.14 4.00
C HIS A 130 -10.79 7.19 5.19
N LYS A 131 -11.44 6.03 5.02
CA LYS A 131 -11.55 4.98 6.06
C LYS A 131 -10.26 4.17 6.25
N ALA A 132 -9.42 4.09 5.22
CA ALA A 132 -8.18 3.33 5.27
C ALA A 132 -7.25 3.85 6.38
N THR A 133 -6.69 2.92 7.16
CA THR A 133 -5.67 3.22 8.17
C THR A 133 -4.40 2.43 7.90
N TYR A 134 -3.30 2.90 8.45
CA TYR A 134 -2.05 2.14 8.40
C TYR A 134 -2.20 0.78 9.11
N GLU A 135 -2.87 0.77 10.26
CA GLU A 135 -3.11 -0.47 11.02
C GLU A 135 -3.92 -1.50 10.22
N SER A 136 -4.97 -1.09 9.48
CA SER A 136 -5.75 -2.03 8.67
C SER A 136 -4.90 -2.66 7.55
N TYR A 137 -4.00 -1.88 6.94
CA TYR A 137 -3.05 -2.37 5.95
C TYR A 137 -2.07 -3.38 6.52
N ILE A 138 -1.47 -3.09 7.69
CA ILE A 138 -0.54 -4.03 8.35
C ILE A 138 -1.26 -5.30 8.80
N LYS A 139 -2.49 -5.20 9.34
CA LYS A 139 -3.31 -6.37 9.68
C LYS A 139 -3.62 -7.22 8.45
N SER A 140 -3.97 -6.60 7.33
CA SER A 140 -4.20 -7.28 6.04
C SER A 140 -2.95 -8.05 5.59
N PHE A 141 -1.77 -7.42 5.69
CA PHE A 141 -0.49 -8.03 5.39
C PHE A 141 -0.16 -9.23 6.30
N SER A 142 -0.22 -9.03 7.61
CA SER A 142 0.06 -10.05 8.64
C SER A 142 -0.87 -11.26 8.51
N ASN A 143 -2.18 -11.04 8.40
CA ASN A 143 -3.17 -12.11 8.23
C ASN A 143 -2.95 -12.89 6.94
N GLY A 144 -2.64 -12.19 5.83
CA GLY A 144 -2.32 -12.82 4.55
C GLY A 144 -1.08 -13.71 4.64
N LEU A 145 0.01 -13.19 5.20
CA LEU A 145 1.24 -13.97 5.39
C LEU A 145 1.01 -15.20 6.26
N ALA A 146 0.37 -15.05 7.42
CA ALA A 146 0.12 -16.15 8.34
C ALA A 146 -0.73 -17.26 7.69
N LYS A 147 -1.83 -16.87 7.04
CA LYS A 147 -2.73 -17.79 6.33
C LYS A 147 -2.01 -18.56 5.22
N HIS A 148 -1.33 -17.86 4.32
CA HIS A 148 -0.72 -18.52 3.16
C HIS A 148 0.56 -19.26 3.52
N ALA A 149 1.36 -18.77 4.46
CA ALA A 149 2.53 -19.50 4.95
C ALA A 149 2.15 -20.82 5.64
N SER A 150 1.01 -20.86 6.34
CA SER A 150 0.53 -22.10 6.99
C SER A 150 0.21 -23.23 6.00
N LYS A 151 -0.10 -22.91 4.73
CA LYS A 151 -0.37 -23.91 3.70
C LYS A 151 0.90 -24.57 3.15
N LEU A 152 2.03 -23.86 3.19
CA LEU A 152 3.28 -24.29 2.55
C LEU A 152 3.81 -25.60 3.15
N SER A 153 3.61 -25.83 4.45
CA SER A 153 4.00 -27.07 5.13
C SER A 153 3.26 -28.32 4.63
N ASN A 154 2.11 -28.15 3.97
CA ASN A 154 1.38 -29.26 3.36
C ASN A 154 2.01 -29.68 2.02
N TYR A 155 2.84 -28.84 1.40
CA TYR A 155 3.45 -29.13 0.10
C TYR A 155 4.60 -30.12 0.18
N ASP A 156 5.27 -30.20 1.32
CA ASP A 156 6.26 -31.26 1.60
C ASP A 156 5.63 -32.66 1.60
N LYS A 157 4.31 -32.75 1.72
CA LYS A 157 3.55 -34.00 1.71
C LYS A 157 2.87 -34.27 0.36
N ASN A 158 2.98 -33.35 -0.61
CA ASN A 158 2.31 -33.51 -1.89
C ASN A 158 3.13 -34.43 -2.82
N PRO A 159 2.62 -35.62 -3.19
CA PRO A 159 3.36 -36.59 -4.00
C PRO A 159 3.72 -36.07 -5.39
N HIS A 160 2.97 -35.09 -5.93
CA HIS A 160 3.30 -34.43 -7.20
C HIS A 160 4.56 -33.54 -7.11
N LEU A 161 4.94 -33.12 -5.90
CA LEU A 161 6.15 -32.33 -5.63
C LEU A 161 7.30 -33.20 -5.08
N THR A 162 7.01 -34.43 -4.64
CA THR A 162 7.96 -35.28 -3.88
C THR A 162 8.29 -36.64 -4.52
N SER A 163 8.01 -36.82 -5.82
CA SER A 163 8.39 -38.06 -6.54
C SER A 163 9.89 -38.42 -6.38
N SER A 164 10.18 -39.72 -6.49
CA SER A 164 11.37 -40.43 -5.95
C SER A 164 12.77 -39.98 -6.41
N ASP A 165 12.88 -39.05 -7.36
CA ASP A 165 14.13 -38.40 -7.81
C ASP A 165 14.35 -37.01 -7.16
N SER A 166 13.83 -36.84 -5.93
CA SER A 166 13.35 -35.57 -5.37
C SER A 166 14.29 -34.35 -5.52
N LYS A 167 13.91 -33.47 -6.44
CA LYS A 167 14.39 -32.08 -6.49
C LYS A 167 14.00 -31.41 -5.17
N PRO A 168 14.92 -30.74 -4.46
CA PRO A 168 14.55 -29.98 -3.27
C PRO A 168 13.48 -28.93 -3.62
N VAL A 169 12.38 -28.93 -2.85
CA VAL A 169 11.31 -27.95 -2.97
C VAL A 169 11.66 -26.71 -2.15
N LYS A 170 11.42 -25.55 -2.74
CA LYS A 170 11.56 -24.25 -2.10
C LYS A 170 10.19 -23.61 -1.98
N HIS A 171 9.89 -23.05 -0.81
CA HIS A 171 8.60 -22.41 -0.58
C HIS A 171 8.70 -20.91 -0.82
N SER A 172 7.70 -20.36 -1.51
CA SER A 172 7.66 -18.95 -1.85
C SER A 172 6.27 -18.34 -1.72
N LEU A 173 6.22 -17.02 -1.58
CA LEU A 173 5.00 -16.22 -1.57
C LEU A 173 5.10 -15.14 -2.65
N LEU A 174 4.06 -14.97 -3.45
CA LEU A 174 3.78 -13.78 -4.25
C LEU A 174 2.74 -12.94 -3.51
N VAL A 175 3.07 -11.70 -3.21
CA VAL A 175 2.21 -10.79 -2.45
C VAL A 175 1.96 -9.53 -3.26
N GLU A 176 0.69 -9.31 -3.64
CA GLU A 176 0.24 -8.06 -4.24
C GLU A 176 -0.05 -7.03 -3.16
N LEU A 177 0.67 -5.91 -3.18
CA LEU A 177 0.53 -4.80 -2.24
C LEU A 177 -0.21 -3.65 -2.91
N HIS A 178 -1.52 -3.59 -2.72
CA HIS A 178 -2.38 -2.51 -3.22
C HIS A 178 -2.46 -1.39 -2.20
N SER A 179 -1.68 -0.33 -2.41
CA SER A 179 -1.57 0.77 -1.45
C SER A 179 -1.61 2.15 -2.09
N ASP A 180 -1.95 3.13 -1.27
CA ASP A 180 -1.94 4.54 -1.65
C ASP A 180 -1.61 5.39 -0.41
N PHE A 181 -0.38 5.90 -0.39
CA PHE A 181 0.12 6.85 0.61
C PHE A 181 0.39 8.22 -0.02
N SER A 182 -0.23 8.55 -1.16
CA SER A 182 0.02 9.81 -1.90
C SER A 182 -0.44 11.08 -1.15
N ASP A 183 -1.36 10.93 -0.19
CA ASP A 183 -1.71 12.02 0.72
C ASP A 183 -0.72 12.23 1.86
N CYS A 184 0.20 11.28 2.08
CA CYS A 184 1.26 11.40 3.07
C CYS A 184 2.52 12.06 2.48
N LEU A 185 3.53 12.22 3.33
CA LEU A 185 4.87 12.68 2.97
C LEU A 185 5.91 11.68 3.47
N ALA A 186 6.75 11.23 2.55
CA ALA A 186 7.84 10.31 2.80
C ALA A 186 9.17 11.06 2.94
N HIS A 187 9.80 10.91 4.09
CA HIS A 187 11.18 11.30 4.37
C HIS A 187 12.09 10.11 4.08
N ILE A 188 12.88 10.20 3.02
CA ILE A 188 13.82 9.17 2.59
C ILE A 188 15.22 9.78 2.54
N GLY A 189 15.98 9.60 3.62
CA GLY A 189 17.25 10.30 3.81
C GLY A 189 17.02 11.82 3.92
N PRO A 190 17.76 12.67 3.19
CA PRO A 190 17.58 14.12 3.26
C PRO A 190 16.36 14.64 2.48
N ASN A 191 15.66 13.76 1.76
CA ASN A 191 14.60 14.15 0.84
C ASN A 191 13.23 13.90 1.47
N CYS A 192 12.35 14.90 1.40
CA CYS A 192 10.94 14.77 1.71
C CYS A 192 10.11 14.95 0.43
N ARG A 193 9.19 14.03 0.14
CA ARG A 193 8.31 14.09 -1.04
C ARG A 193 6.99 13.35 -0.81
N ARG A 194 6.01 13.58 -1.69
CA ARG A 194 4.82 12.73 -1.77
C ARG A 194 5.18 11.36 -2.38
N PRO A 195 4.71 10.25 -1.78
CA PRO A 195 4.69 8.98 -2.47
C PRO A 195 3.82 9.03 -3.72
N ILE A 196 4.15 8.23 -4.73
CA ILE A 196 3.22 7.98 -5.84
C ILE A 196 2.21 6.90 -5.42
N PRO A 197 0.98 6.90 -5.98
CA PRO A 197 0.04 5.80 -5.75
C PRO A 197 0.68 4.44 -6.09
N GLY A 198 0.56 3.46 -5.19
CA GLY A 198 1.15 2.14 -5.37
C GLY A 198 2.66 2.06 -5.22
N GLU A 199 3.33 3.10 -4.71
CA GLU A 199 4.75 3.03 -4.44
C GLU A 199 5.10 1.90 -3.44
N LEU A 200 6.15 1.13 -3.73
CA LEU A 200 6.61 0.08 -2.84
C LEU A 200 7.34 0.66 -1.61
N LEU A 201 6.58 0.87 -0.55
CA LEU A 201 7.08 1.26 0.77
C LEU A 201 7.17 0.01 1.66
N ILE A 202 8.36 -0.27 2.19
CA ILE A 202 8.60 -1.41 3.11
C ILE A 202 8.67 -0.86 4.52
N PHE A 203 7.58 -1.06 5.26
CA PHE A 203 7.50 -0.58 6.64
C PHE A 203 8.22 -1.51 7.62
N ASP A 204 8.64 -0.98 8.77
CA ASP A 204 9.26 -1.77 9.84
C ASP A 204 8.33 -2.87 10.37
N ASP A 205 7.03 -2.58 10.53
CA ASP A 205 6.05 -3.61 10.92
C ASP A 205 5.97 -4.76 9.89
N MET A 206 6.02 -4.44 8.59
CA MET A 206 6.09 -5.47 7.54
C MET A 206 7.38 -6.28 7.62
N VAL A 207 8.50 -5.64 7.98
CA VAL A 207 9.79 -6.32 8.17
C VAL A 207 9.71 -7.31 9.33
N ASP A 208 9.06 -6.94 10.42
CA ASP A 208 8.88 -7.82 11.58
C ASP A 208 8.04 -9.04 11.21
N GLU A 209 6.93 -8.86 10.49
CA GLU A 209 6.11 -9.95 9.97
C GLU A 209 6.87 -10.87 9.02
N LEU A 210 7.63 -10.30 8.09
CA LEU A 210 8.45 -11.08 7.15
C LEU A 210 9.57 -11.86 7.86
N ASN A 211 10.10 -11.37 8.99
CA ASN A 211 11.10 -12.10 9.77
C ASN A 211 10.52 -13.38 10.40
N LEU A 212 9.22 -13.41 10.72
CA LEU A 212 8.55 -14.62 11.25
C LEU A 212 8.50 -15.78 10.25
N LEU A 213 8.71 -15.49 8.96
CA LEU A 213 8.79 -16.49 7.90
C LEU A 213 10.19 -17.09 7.72
N ALA A 214 11.19 -16.59 8.44
CA ALA A 214 12.55 -17.15 8.40
C ALA A 214 12.54 -18.64 8.74
N GLY A 215 13.22 -19.43 7.92
CA GLY A 215 13.25 -20.90 8.02
C GLY A 215 12.03 -21.62 7.44
N LYS A 216 10.92 -20.93 7.17
CA LYS A 216 9.69 -21.52 6.61
C LYS A 216 9.48 -21.18 5.14
N VAL A 217 9.88 -19.97 4.73
CA VAL A 217 9.74 -19.45 3.37
C VAL A 217 11.10 -19.04 2.86
N ASP A 218 11.47 -19.54 1.68
CA ASP A 218 12.76 -19.25 1.07
C ASP A 218 12.78 -17.89 0.38
N TYR A 219 11.68 -17.55 -0.31
CA TYR A 219 11.56 -16.33 -1.10
C TYR A 219 10.19 -15.68 -0.93
N VAL A 220 10.15 -14.36 -0.81
CA VAL A 220 8.92 -13.58 -0.91
C VAL A 220 9.09 -12.57 -2.05
N LEU A 221 8.15 -12.55 -2.98
CA LEU A 221 8.06 -11.59 -4.06
C LEU A 221 6.95 -10.61 -3.73
N LEU A 222 7.32 -9.38 -3.39
CA LEU A 222 6.37 -8.29 -3.17
C LEU A 222 6.24 -7.51 -4.46
N VAL A 223 5.02 -7.30 -4.93
CA VAL A 223 4.71 -6.46 -6.09
C VAL A 223 3.71 -5.40 -5.67
N SER A 224 3.97 -4.14 -6.00
CA SER A 224 3.15 -3.00 -5.57
C SER A 224 2.26 -2.46 -6.68
N TYR A 225 1.05 -2.10 -6.30
CA TYR A 225 0.00 -1.58 -7.17
C TYR A 225 -0.68 -0.39 -6.53
N PRO A 226 -1.25 0.54 -7.31
CA PRO A 226 -2.17 1.52 -6.77
C PRO A 226 -3.37 0.83 -6.11
N ALA A 227 -3.91 1.43 -5.05
CA ALA A 227 -4.96 0.82 -4.25
C ALA A 227 -6.23 0.46 -5.06
N LEU A 228 -6.70 1.37 -5.93
CA LEU A 228 -7.95 1.20 -6.67
C LEU A 228 -7.75 0.45 -7.99
N MET A 229 -7.00 1.04 -8.93
CA MET A 229 -6.68 0.44 -10.22
C MET A 229 -5.33 0.97 -10.74
N GLY A 230 -4.63 0.14 -11.51
CA GLY A 230 -3.40 0.51 -12.20
C GLY A 230 -2.49 -0.68 -12.44
N ASP A 231 -1.46 -0.46 -13.24
CA ASP A 231 -0.41 -1.45 -13.49
C ASP A 231 0.52 -1.58 -12.27
N ALA A 232 1.26 -2.69 -12.23
CA ALA A 232 2.30 -2.89 -11.23
C ALA A 232 3.33 -1.75 -11.31
N VAL A 233 3.55 -1.07 -10.19
CA VAL A 233 4.47 0.07 -10.09
C VAL A 233 5.89 -0.42 -9.93
N ASP A 234 6.09 -1.40 -9.04
CA ASP A 234 7.41 -1.89 -8.68
C ASP A 234 7.33 -3.28 -8.03
N ALA A 235 8.45 -3.99 -7.94
CA ALA A 235 8.51 -5.28 -7.25
C ALA A 235 9.89 -5.57 -6.65
N VAL A 236 9.93 -6.35 -5.57
CA VAL A 236 11.18 -6.79 -4.93
C VAL A 236 11.08 -8.26 -4.53
N ALA A 237 12.14 -9.01 -4.84
CA ALA A 237 12.33 -10.37 -4.37
C ALA A 237 13.25 -10.37 -3.15
N ILE A 238 12.76 -10.87 -2.03
CA ILE A 238 13.46 -10.90 -0.75
C ILE A 238 13.57 -12.33 -0.23
N ARG A 239 14.55 -12.55 0.65
CA ARG A 239 14.69 -13.80 1.39
C ARG A 239 14.52 -13.50 2.88
N PRO A 240 13.49 -14.03 3.56
CA PRO A 240 13.28 -13.81 5.00
C PRO A 240 14.54 -14.02 5.85
N ASN A 241 15.28 -15.10 5.60
CA ASN A 241 16.52 -15.45 6.34
C ASN A 241 17.66 -14.40 6.27
N CYS A 242 17.60 -13.44 5.35
CA CYS A 242 18.59 -12.37 5.25
C CYS A 242 17.96 -11.01 4.95
N LEU A 243 16.73 -10.80 5.42
CA LEU A 243 15.86 -9.68 5.02
C LEU A 243 16.54 -8.31 5.08
N LYS A 244 17.00 -7.87 6.26
CA LYS A 244 17.60 -6.54 6.45
C LYS A 244 18.83 -6.31 5.55
N LYS A 245 19.71 -7.32 5.43
CA LYS A 245 20.88 -7.27 4.54
C LYS A 245 20.48 -7.27 3.06
N GLY A 246 19.44 -8.01 2.70
CA GLY A 246 18.87 -8.07 1.35
C GLY A 246 18.28 -6.74 0.92
N LEU A 247 17.44 -6.13 1.75
CA LEU A 247 16.82 -4.82 1.53
C LEU A 247 17.88 -3.71 1.38
N ALA A 248 18.89 -3.70 2.25
CA ALA A 248 20.00 -2.74 2.11
C ALA A 248 20.72 -2.87 0.76
N ARG A 249 20.91 -4.09 0.26
CA ARG A 249 21.55 -4.37 -1.05
C ARG A 249 20.65 -4.10 -2.25
N THR A 250 19.33 -3.93 -2.06
CA THR A 250 18.40 -3.46 -3.09
C THR A 250 18.15 -1.96 -3.02
N LYS A 251 18.88 -1.23 -2.16
CA LYS A 251 18.65 0.18 -1.83
C LYS A 251 17.24 0.47 -1.29
N GLN A 252 16.54 -0.57 -0.82
CA GLN A 252 15.22 -0.42 -0.21
C GLN A 252 15.41 0.01 1.24
N ARG A 253 14.85 1.16 1.60
CA ARG A 253 14.85 1.65 2.98
C ARG A 253 13.72 0.97 3.75
N ILE A 254 13.99 0.69 5.02
CA ILE A 254 12.95 0.36 5.99
C ILE A 254 12.39 1.67 6.49
N ILE A 255 11.07 1.81 6.44
CA ILE A 255 10.35 3.05 6.66
C ILE A 255 9.51 2.90 7.92
N LYS A 256 9.53 3.91 8.79
CA LYS A 256 8.58 3.95 9.91
C LYS A 256 7.32 4.72 9.50
N TYR A 257 6.13 4.25 9.88
CA TYR A 257 4.93 5.08 9.81
C TYR A 257 4.84 5.97 11.07
N ILE A 258 4.67 7.27 10.90
CA ILE A 258 4.51 8.24 11.99
C ILE A 258 3.36 9.17 11.63
N GLY A 259 2.14 8.74 11.89
CA GLY A 259 0.93 9.51 11.62
C GLY A 259 -0.05 9.39 12.77
N GLU A 260 -0.80 10.46 13.04
CA GLU A 260 -1.86 10.48 14.05
C GLU A 260 -3.07 9.58 13.69
N ASN A 261 -3.09 9.11 12.45
CA ASN A 261 -4.10 8.24 11.86
C ASN A 261 -3.65 6.78 11.74
N GLU A 262 -2.65 6.37 12.53
CA GLU A 262 -2.10 5.01 12.51
C GLU A 262 -3.19 3.95 12.76
N THR A 263 -3.98 4.14 13.82
CA THR A 263 -5.00 3.18 14.29
C THR A 263 -6.44 3.65 14.05
N ARG A 264 -6.62 4.90 13.64
CA ARG A 264 -7.94 5.51 13.42
C ARG A 264 -7.92 6.43 12.22
N SER A 265 -8.98 6.44 11.43
CA SER A 265 -9.12 7.44 10.36
C SER A 265 -9.11 8.85 10.95
N THR A 266 -8.37 9.76 10.31
CA THR A 266 -8.38 11.20 10.64
C THR A 266 -9.79 11.78 10.56
N TYR A 267 -10.64 11.23 9.70
CA TYR A 267 -11.94 11.78 9.39
C TYR A 267 -13.11 10.97 9.99
N GLY A 268 -12.83 9.87 10.68
CA GLY A 268 -13.85 9.05 11.35
C GLY A 268 -14.78 8.30 10.38
N ARG A 269 -16.06 8.17 10.75
CA ARG A 269 -17.07 7.61 9.84
C ARG A 269 -17.49 8.68 8.86
N GLU A 270 -16.98 8.56 7.65
CA GLU A 270 -17.40 9.44 6.56
C GLU A 270 -18.39 8.76 5.63
N GLN A 271 -19.39 9.55 5.27
CA GLN A 271 -20.23 9.31 4.11
C GLN A 271 -19.90 10.40 3.09
N VAL A 272 -19.73 9.97 1.86
CA VAL A 272 -19.53 10.86 0.73
C VAL A 272 -20.76 10.75 -0.15
N SER A 273 -21.49 11.85 -0.30
CA SER A 273 -22.55 11.95 -1.30
C SER A 273 -21.96 12.51 -2.60
N SER A 274 -22.54 12.13 -3.73
CA SER A 274 -22.21 12.69 -5.03
C SER A 274 -23.41 13.39 -5.63
N THR A 275 -23.21 14.59 -6.14
CA THR A 275 -24.18 15.26 -7.02
C THR A 275 -23.54 15.41 -8.40
N VAL A 276 -24.30 15.09 -9.45
CA VAL A 276 -23.84 15.21 -10.84
C VAL A 276 -24.61 16.32 -11.53
N SER A 277 -23.90 17.13 -12.30
CA SER A 277 -24.48 18.18 -13.15
C SER A 277 -23.82 18.16 -14.52
N VAL A 278 -24.61 18.32 -15.57
CA VAL A 278 -24.16 18.41 -16.96
C VAL A 278 -24.24 19.87 -17.41
N SER A 279 -23.16 20.38 -17.99
CA SER A 279 -23.09 21.75 -18.51
C SER A 279 -22.37 21.74 -19.86
N GLY A 280 -23.16 21.76 -20.94
CA GLY A 280 -22.65 21.55 -22.31
C GLY A 280 -21.90 20.22 -22.40
N ASP A 281 -20.68 20.25 -22.92
CA ASP A 281 -19.83 19.08 -23.09
C ASP A 281 -19.08 18.66 -21.80
N SER A 282 -19.42 19.27 -20.66
CA SER A 282 -18.77 19.00 -19.37
C SER A 282 -19.69 18.33 -18.37
N ILE A 283 -19.18 17.32 -17.68
CA ILE A 283 -19.85 16.65 -16.57
C ILE A 283 -19.09 17.02 -15.29
N LYS A 284 -19.81 17.60 -14.34
CA LYS A 284 -19.25 18.00 -13.04
C LYS A 284 -19.82 17.11 -11.94
N PHE A 285 -18.91 16.47 -11.22
CA PHE A 285 -19.18 15.74 -9.99
C PHE A 285 -18.84 16.63 -8.79
N LEU A 286 -19.80 16.83 -7.90
CA LEU A 286 -19.59 17.44 -6.59
C LEU A 286 -19.65 16.34 -5.54
N PHE A 287 -18.64 16.27 -4.68
CA PHE A 287 -18.59 15.33 -3.57
C PHE A 287 -18.70 16.09 -2.26
N GLU A 288 -19.68 15.73 -1.44
CA GLU A 288 -19.85 16.32 -0.11
C GLU A 288 -19.54 15.26 0.94
N CYS A 289 -18.58 15.55 1.80
CA CYS A 289 -18.21 14.68 2.89
C CYS A 289 -18.96 15.12 4.16
N THR A 290 -19.80 14.25 4.69
CA THR A 290 -20.34 14.40 6.05
C THR A 290 -19.53 13.51 6.98
N ASN A 291 -18.91 14.11 7.99
CA ASN A 291 -18.17 13.37 9.02
C ASN A 291 -18.89 13.47 10.37
N GLU A 292 -18.90 12.37 11.11
CA GLU A 292 -19.07 12.36 12.57
C GLU A 292 -17.68 12.29 13.23
N GLY A 293 -16.71 13.01 12.64
CA GLY A 293 -15.28 12.81 12.86
C GLY A 293 -14.80 13.26 14.24
N ILE A 294 -13.51 13.01 14.50
CA ILE A 294 -12.81 13.54 15.67
C ILE A 294 -12.90 15.06 15.69
N SER A 295 -13.07 15.65 16.87
CA SER A 295 -13.02 17.10 17.01
C SER A 295 -11.64 17.63 16.62
N ILE A 296 -11.56 18.90 16.21
CA ILE A 296 -10.28 19.56 15.88
C ILE A 296 -9.29 19.45 17.06
N ALA A 297 -9.79 19.58 18.29
CA ALA A 297 -8.96 19.45 19.51
C ALA A 297 -8.39 18.03 19.68
N GLU A 298 -9.19 17.00 19.43
CA GLU A 298 -8.73 15.60 19.47
C GLU A 298 -7.73 15.28 18.35
N HIS A 299 -7.93 15.87 17.17
CA HIS A 299 -6.99 15.72 16.05
C HIS A 299 -5.64 16.37 16.39
N ILE A 300 -5.65 17.63 16.85
CA ILE A 300 -4.43 18.33 17.29
C ILE A 300 -3.71 17.56 18.39
N THR A 301 -4.46 17.05 19.38
CA THR A 301 -3.88 16.25 20.48
C THR A 301 -3.15 15.01 19.94
N ALA A 302 -3.75 14.30 18.99
CA ALA A 302 -3.13 13.14 18.39
C ALA A 302 -1.89 13.48 17.56
N VAL A 303 -1.91 14.62 16.85
CA VAL A 303 -0.73 15.16 16.15
C VAL A 303 0.40 15.46 17.13
N ILE A 304 0.11 16.17 18.22
CA ILE A 304 1.10 16.51 19.25
C ILE A 304 1.71 15.26 19.89
N ASN A 305 0.91 14.21 20.13
CA ASN A 305 1.40 12.95 20.70
C ASN A 305 2.40 12.23 19.79
N MET A 306 2.25 12.34 18.47
CA MET A 306 3.14 11.68 17.50
C MET A 306 4.35 12.53 17.10
N LEU A 307 4.29 13.85 17.31
CA LEU A 307 5.33 14.79 16.91
C LEU A 307 6.74 14.51 17.50
N PRO A 308 6.92 14.08 18.76
CA PRO A 308 8.25 13.74 19.28
C PRO A 308 8.93 12.62 18.48
N LEU A 309 8.16 11.63 18.01
CA LEU A 309 8.67 10.54 17.18
C LEU A 309 9.12 11.06 15.82
N ALA A 310 8.34 11.96 15.21
CA ALA A 310 8.65 12.54 13.92
C ALA A 310 9.92 13.42 13.99
N ILE A 311 10.04 14.27 15.01
CA ILE A 311 11.24 15.11 15.22
C ILE A 311 12.47 14.23 15.46
N LYS A 312 12.34 13.21 16.31
CA LYS A 312 13.44 12.26 16.58
C LYS A 312 13.86 11.52 15.30
N ALA A 313 12.91 11.07 14.48
CA ALA A 313 13.20 10.38 13.24
C ALA A 313 13.93 11.30 12.25
N SER A 314 13.43 12.52 12.08
CA SER A 314 14.03 13.55 11.22
C SER A 314 15.46 13.89 11.64
N LYS A 315 15.69 14.24 12.91
CA LYS A 315 17.03 14.57 13.44
C LYS A 315 18.04 13.44 13.32
N ASN A 316 17.58 12.18 13.39
CA ASN A 316 18.43 11.00 13.25
C ASN A 316 18.61 10.55 11.78
N GLY A 317 18.02 11.27 10.80
CA GLY A 317 18.06 10.90 9.39
C GLY A 317 17.37 9.57 9.09
N GLN A 318 16.42 9.15 9.93
CA GLN A 318 15.65 7.92 9.75
C GLN A 318 14.62 8.12 8.63
N SER A 319 14.33 7.04 7.89
CA SER A 319 13.29 7.10 6.86
C SER A 319 11.91 6.86 7.48
N PHE A 320 10.95 7.74 7.19
CA PHE A 320 9.60 7.63 7.72
C PHE A 320 8.56 8.23 6.77
N VAL A 321 7.31 7.83 6.94
CA VAL A 321 6.14 8.40 6.25
C VAL A 321 5.26 9.04 7.31
N THR A 322 4.76 10.24 7.00
CA THR A 322 3.95 11.02 7.93
C THR A 322 2.79 11.73 7.24
N THR A 323 1.79 12.15 8.00
CA THR A 323 0.63 12.89 7.49
C THR A 323 1.00 14.35 7.19
N ILE A 324 0.15 15.03 6.42
CA ILE A 324 0.28 16.48 6.18
C ILE A 324 0.25 17.26 7.49
N ALA A 325 -0.59 16.85 8.45
CA ALA A 325 -0.72 17.54 9.73
C ALA A 325 0.58 17.46 10.55
N ILE A 326 1.18 16.27 10.69
CA ILE A 326 2.46 16.12 11.38
C ILE A 326 3.56 16.89 10.64
N GLN A 327 3.60 16.84 9.29
CA GLN A 327 4.60 17.59 8.53
C GLN A 327 4.48 19.09 8.77
N LEU A 328 3.26 19.64 8.86
CA LEU A 328 3.06 21.05 9.15
C LEU A 328 3.75 21.41 10.47
N PHE A 329 3.53 20.64 11.52
CA PHE A 329 4.18 20.88 12.81
C PHE A 329 5.70 20.69 12.77
N LEU A 330 6.23 19.77 11.96
CA LEU A 330 7.67 19.65 11.73
C LEU A 330 8.24 20.91 11.06
N ASP A 331 7.67 21.33 9.93
CA ASP A 331 8.13 22.52 9.18
C ASP A 331 8.00 23.80 10.03
N LEU A 332 7.04 23.84 10.95
CA LEU A 332 6.88 24.95 11.89
C LEU A 332 7.87 24.91 13.06
N PHE A 333 8.08 23.75 13.69
CA PHE A 333 8.61 23.72 15.06
C PHE A 333 9.74 22.71 15.34
N GLU A 334 10.22 21.94 14.36
CA GLU A 334 11.24 20.88 14.56
C GLU A 334 12.47 21.36 15.36
N GLY A 335 12.96 22.57 15.07
CA GLY A 335 14.13 23.16 15.73
C GLY A 335 13.87 23.74 17.13
N LEU A 336 12.61 23.80 17.57
CA LEU A 336 12.20 24.42 18.84
C LEU A 336 11.66 23.41 19.84
N LEU A 337 11.13 22.28 19.37
CA LEU A 337 10.46 21.31 20.24
C LEU A 337 11.40 20.18 20.70
N PRO A 338 11.15 19.64 21.91
CA PRO A 338 11.92 18.51 22.43
C PRO A 338 11.64 17.23 21.64
N ASP A 339 12.65 16.36 21.55
CA ASP A 339 12.62 15.06 20.85
C ASP A 339 12.82 13.85 21.78
N LYS A 340 13.12 14.10 23.06
CA LYS A 340 13.41 13.07 24.08
C LYS A 340 12.31 12.90 25.12
N ARG A 341 11.27 13.73 25.09
CA ARG A 341 10.11 13.66 25.98
C ARG A 341 8.83 13.99 25.24
N ALA A 342 7.70 13.70 25.87
CA ALA A 342 6.40 14.14 25.37
C ALA A 342 6.36 15.67 25.22
N ILE A 343 5.73 16.12 24.13
CA ILE A 343 5.44 17.52 23.87
C ILE A 343 4.12 17.86 24.56
N THR A 344 4.11 19.01 25.22
CA THR A 344 2.95 19.54 25.94
C THR A 344 2.38 20.76 25.20
N PRO A 345 1.12 21.16 25.47
CA PRO A 345 0.59 22.41 24.94
C PRO A 345 1.45 23.64 25.30
N HIS A 346 2.13 23.62 26.45
CA HIS A 346 3.05 24.68 26.84
C HIS A 346 4.25 24.79 25.90
N ASP A 347 4.82 23.67 25.45
CA ASP A 347 5.93 23.66 24.50
C ASP A 347 5.53 24.29 23.16
N ILE A 348 4.32 23.96 22.67
CA ILE A 348 3.76 24.54 21.45
C ILE A 348 3.52 26.05 21.64
N GLY A 349 2.89 26.44 22.76
CA GLY A 349 2.63 27.85 23.08
C GLY A 349 3.92 28.68 23.20
N TRP A 350 4.96 28.11 23.80
CA TRP A 350 6.29 28.71 23.87
C TRP A 350 6.92 28.85 22.49
N ALA A 351 6.88 27.80 21.65
CA ALA A 351 7.44 27.84 20.30
C ALA A 351 6.74 28.88 19.42
N CYS A 352 5.40 28.97 19.50
CA CYS A 352 4.63 30.01 18.82
C CYS A 352 5.01 31.42 19.31
N SER A 353 5.13 31.60 20.62
CA SER A 353 5.51 32.90 21.21
C SER A 353 6.93 33.31 20.85
N TYR A 354 7.86 32.34 20.79
CA TYR A 354 9.25 32.54 20.41
C TYR A 354 9.40 32.97 18.95
N LEU A 355 8.64 32.34 18.04
CA LEU A 355 8.63 32.70 16.62
C LEU A 355 7.91 34.03 16.36
N GLY A 356 6.82 34.30 17.09
CA GLY A 356 5.92 35.40 16.81
C GLY A 356 4.98 35.12 15.62
N LYS A 357 3.88 35.87 15.56
CA LYS A 357 2.81 35.66 14.57
C LYS A 357 3.30 35.71 13.13
N GLU A 358 4.09 36.72 12.77
CA GLU A 358 4.54 36.95 11.40
C GLU A 358 5.38 35.79 10.86
N GLU A 359 6.25 35.23 11.69
CA GLU A 359 7.10 34.10 11.33
C GLU A 359 6.29 32.80 11.22
N VAL A 360 5.33 32.57 12.12
CA VAL A 360 4.40 31.44 12.01
C VAL A 360 3.61 31.53 10.70
N ASP A 361 3.00 32.67 10.41
CA ASP A 361 2.25 32.92 9.17
C ASP A 361 3.14 32.73 7.93
N ARG A 362 4.40 33.19 7.99
CA ARG A 362 5.38 33.01 6.91
C ARG A 362 5.66 31.52 6.65
N ARG A 363 5.89 30.73 7.71
CA ARG A 363 6.16 29.29 7.58
C ARG A 363 4.93 28.51 7.10
N ILE A 364 3.72 28.86 7.55
CA ILE A 364 2.47 28.28 7.04
C ILE A 364 2.34 28.52 5.53
N LYS A 365 2.53 29.77 5.06
CA LYS A 365 2.49 30.08 3.62
C LYS A 365 3.54 29.31 2.81
N GLN A 366 4.74 29.12 3.37
CA GLN A 366 5.78 28.31 2.74
C GLN A 366 5.39 26.84 2.65
N PHE A 367 4.79 26.30 3.72
CA PHE A 367 4.25 24.95 3.74
C PHE A 367 3.16 24.76 2.67
N GLU A 368 2.19 25.67 2.61
CA GLU A 368 1.11 25.65 1.62
C GLU A 368 1.66 25.68 0.19
N LYS A 369 2.62 26.57 -0.09
CA LYS A 369 3.29 26.66 -1.39
C LYS A 369 4.01 25.38 -1.76
N LYS A 370 4.67 24.74 -0.80
CA LYS A 370 5.47 23.54 -1.03
C LYS A 370 4.60 22.29 -1.22
N TRP A 371 3.52 22.16 -0.46
CA TRP A 371 2.81 20.88 -0.32
C TRP A 371 1.35 20.88 -0.78
N LEU A 372 0.70 22.05 -0.87
CA LEU A 372 -0.74 22.15 -1.14
C LEU A 372 -1.05 22.84 -2.48
N GLN A 373 -0.24 23.78 -2.96
CA GLN A 373 -0.54 24.53 -4.21
C GLN A 373 -0.54 23.66 -5.49
N ASN A 374 0.15 22.52 -5.50
CA ASN A 374 0.11 21.58 -6.63
C ASN A 374 -1.17 20.71 -6.68
N ARG A 375 -2.11 20.85 -5.73
CA ARG A 375 -3.40 20.14 -5.79
C ARG A 375 -4.38 20.73 -6.81
N ASN A 376 -4.19 21.99 -7.21
CA ASN A 376 -5.16 22.73 -8.06
C ASN A 376 -4.78 22.81 -9.55
N GLN A 377 -3.64 22.24 -9.97
CA GLN A 377 -3.16 22.36 -11.37
C GLN A 377 -3.14 21.02 -12.15
N LYS A 378 -3.54 19.92 -11.51
CA LYS A 378 -3.73 18.63 -12.17
C LYS A 378 -4.99 17.96 -11.60
N GLN A 379 -6.15 18.53 -11.95
CA GLN A 379 -7.42 17.81 -11.97
C GLN A 379 -7.89 17.75 -13.41
#